data_AF-A0A2W0A9T7-F1
#
_entry.id   AF-A0A2W0A9T7-F1
#
_cell.length_a   1.000
_cell.length_b   1.000
_cell.length_c   1.000
_cell.angle_alpha   90.00
_cell.angle_beta   90.00
_cell.angle_gamma   90.00
#
_symmetry.space_group_name_H-M   'P 1'
#
loop_
_entity.id
_entity.type
_entity.pdbx_description
1 polymer ?
#
loop_
_entity_poly.entity_id
_entity_poly.type
_entity_poly.pdbx_seq_one_letter_code
_entity_poly.pdbx_strand_id
1 'polypeptide(L)' 'AEQNARRVHPGMEIVKVSCLTGGGLQEWLSWLERRKRDRQIARAEAAV' A
#
# COMPACT_ATOMS: atom_id res chain seq x y z
N ALA A 1 -4.15 -7.45 -15.16
CA ALA A 1 -4.59 -6.55 -14.06
C ALA A 1 -3.70 -5.31 -13.92
N GLU A 2 -2.39 -5.48 -13.74
CA GLU A 2 -1.41 -4.40 -13.52
C GLU A 2 -1.46 -3.26 -14.56
N GLN A 3 -1.54 -3.59 -15.86
CA GLN A 3 -1.68 -2.57 -16.93
C GLN A 3 -2.93 -1.71 -16.76
N ASN A 4 -4.05 -2.27 -16.32
CA ASN A 4 -5.29 -1.51 -16.09
C ASN A 4 -5.12 -0.55 -14.89
N ALA A 5 -4.53 -1.03 -13.81
CA ALA A 5 -4.24 -0.21 -12.64
C ALA A 5 -3.34 1.00 -13.00
N ARG A 6 -2.29 0.79 -13.81
CA ARG A 6 -1.43 1.89 -14.29
C ARG A 6 -2.15 2.86 -15.21
N ARG A 7 -3.07 2.39 -16.06
CA ARG A 7 -3.87 3.27 -16.92
C ARG A 7 -4.77 4.19 -16.09
N VAL A 8 -5.35 3.67 -15.01
CA VAL A 8 -6.24 4.45 -14.11
C VAL A 8 -5.43 5.40 -13.23
N HIS A 9 -4.30 4.95 -12.68
CA HIS A 9 -3.44 5.77 -11.83
C HIS A 9 -1.96 5.44 -12.05
N PRO A 10 -1.26 6.20 -12.90
CA PRO A 10 0.11 5.88 -13.34
C PRO A 10 1.14 5.80 -12.21
N GLY A 11 0.98 6.61 -11.16
CA GLY A 11 1.90 6.65 -10.01
C GLY A 11 1.51 5.74 -8.85
N MET A 12 0.53 4.85 -9.01
CA MET A 12 0.08 4.00 -7.90
C MET A 12 1.07 2.85 -7.71
N GLU A 13 1.50 2.63 -6.48
CA GLU A 13 2.24 1.43 -6.09
C GLU A 13 1.35 0.19 -6.28
N ILE A 14 1.87 -0.85 -6.93
CA ILE A 14 1.13 -2.09 -7.20
C ILE A 14 1.82 -3.23 -6.48
N VAL A 15 1.11 -3.87 -5.55
CA VAL A 15 1.56 -5.08 -4.86
C VAL A 15 0.83 -6.29 -5.47
N LYS A 16 1.57 -7.27 -5.96
CA LYS A 16 0.99 -8.52 -6.49
C LYS A 16 0.82 -9.52 -5.37
N VAL A 17 -0.39 -10.03 -5.17
CA VAL A 17 -0.71 -10.98 -4.10
C VAL A 17 -1.36 -12.26 -4.63
N SER A 18 -1.17 -13.36 -3.91
CA SER A 18 -1.85 -14.63 -4.14
C SER A 18 -2.29 -15.23 -2.82
N CYS A 19 -3.59 -15.38 -2.61
CA CYS A 19 -4.13 -16.05 -1.43
C CYS A 19 -3.90 -17.57 -1.45
N LEU A 20 -3.64 -18.15 -2.63
CA LEU A 20 -3.40 -19.58 -2.78
C LEU A 20 -1.98 -19.96 -2.36
N THR A 21 -1.00 -19.13 -2.73
CA THR A 21 0.43 -19.40 -2.46
C THR A 21 0.98 -18.58 -1.29
N GLY A 22 0.21 -17.60 -0.80
CA GLY A 22 0.67 -16.62 0.18
C GLY A 22 1.65 -15.58 -0.39
N GLY A 23 1.98 -15.65 -1.68
CA GLY A 23 2.92 -14.74 -2.32
C GLY A 23 2.47 -13.29 -2.22
N GLY A 24 3.40 -12.39 -1.88
CA GLY A 24 3.17 -10.95 -1.80
C GLY A 24 2.35 -10.47 -0.60
N LEU A 25 1.82 -11.36 0.25
CA LEU A 25 1.05 -10.95 1.43
C LEU A 25 1.91 -10.17 2.44
N GLN A 26 3.16 -10.58 2.66
CA GLN A 26 4.07 -9.86 3.56
C GLN A 26 4.39 -8.45 3.03
N GLU A 27 4.61 -8.31 1.72
CA GLU A 27 4.85 -7.01 1.08
C GLU A 27 3.62 -6.10 1.23
N TRP A 28 2.43 -6.66 1.03
CA TRP A 28 1.16 -5.96 1.22
C TRP A 28 0.94 -5.50 2.67
N LEU A 29 1.25 -6.36 3.65
CA LEU A 29 1.17 -6.01 5.07
C LEU A 29 2.15 -4.88 5.44
N SER A 30 3.41 -4.98 5.00
CA SER A 30 4.42 -3.94 5.21
C SER A 30 3.99 -2.59 4.60
N TRP A 31 3.35 -2.63 3.43
CA TRP A 31 2.80 -1.44 2.78
C TRP A 31 1.69 -0.79 3.61
N LEU A 32 0.76 -1.59 4.14
CA LEU A 32 -0.33 -1.11 5.01
C LEU A 32 0.20 -0.48 6.30
N GLU A 33 1.21 -1.11 6.92
CA GLU A 33 1.83 -0.57 8.12
C GLU A 33 2.51 0.78 7.88
N ARG A 34 3.23 0.93 6.78
CA ARG A 34 3.84 2.21 6.39
C ARG A 34 2.76 3.30 6.27
N ARG A 35 1.69 3.03 5.53
CA ARG A 35 0.55 3.95 5.36
C ARG A 35 -0.11 4.31 6.69
N LYS A 36 -0.25 3.36 7.61
CA LYS A 36 -0.79 3.60 8.95
C LYS A 36 0.11 4.54 9.75
N ARG A 37 1.42 4.31 9.73
CA ARG A 37 2.41 5.16 10.41
C ARG A 37 2.41 6.58 9.84
N ASP A 38 2.45 6.73 8.52
CA ASP A 38 2.43 8.04 7.86
C ASP A 38 1.19 8.86 8.27
N ARG A 39 0.04 8.20 8.34
CA ARG A 39 -1.21 8.83 8.80
C ARG A 39 -1.18 9.20 10.28
N GLN A 40 -0.54 8.39 11.13
CA GLN A 40 -0.40 8.70 12.55
C GLN A 40 0.52 9.91 12.77
N ILE A 41 1.62 9.99 12.02
CA ILE A 41 2.56 11.12 12.06
C ILE A 41 1.83 12.40 11.63
N ALA A 42 1.18 12.41 10.47
CA ALA A 42 0.44 13.57 9.99
C ALA A 42 -0.65 14.03 10.97
N ARG A 43 -1.30 13.09 11.67
CA ARG A 43 -2.31 13.41 12.70
C ARG A 43 -1.68 14.02 13.95
N ALA A 44 -0.50 13.55 14.37
CA ALA A 44 0.22 14.10 15.50
C ALA A 44 0.73 15.51 15.20
N GLU A 45 1.30 15.72 14.01
CA GLU A 45 1.75 17.05 13.54
C GLU A 45 0.61 18.07 13.50
N ALA A 46 -0.58 17.68 13.05
CA ALA A 46 -1.74 18.57 13.00
C ALA A 46 -2.33 18.92 14.38
N ALA A 47 -1.91 18.24 15.45
CA ALA A 47 -2.39 18.45 16.82
C ALA A 47 -1.44 19.30 17.68
N VAL A 48 -0.31 19.72 17.12
CA VAL A 48 0.70 20.63 17.72
C VAL A 48 0.47 22.04 17.18
#